data_AF-X1H2J9-F1
#
_entry.id   AF-X1H2J9-F1
#
_cell.length_a   1.000
_cell.length_b   1.000
_cell.length_c   1.000
_cell.angle_alpha   90.00
_cell.angle_beta   90.00
_cell.angle_gamma   90.00
#
_symmetry.space_group_name_H-M   'P 1'
#
loop_
_entity.id
_entity.type
_entity.pdbx_description
1 polymer ?
#
loop_
_entity_poly.entity_id
_entity_poly.type
_entity_poly.pdbx_seq_one_letter_code
_entity_poly.pdbx_strand_id
1 'polypeptide(L)'
;YAVQARDTDGASRESPRFLHVIDTVIAGSISEQEVKPDTAIRIMTGAPVPKGADSVVQFEDTDETQRKKSPPKEIGILCKAKPGLNIRLAGEDIAKGSLVLKKGSVIRPAEVGVLASLGRSKVMAIRRPVVAILATGNELVEINQPLTAGKIYNSNTYSVAALVQRYGGIPKILGIALDSEASLITRLRQGSDADMLITSGGVSAGDYDMVKDVLAKEGEITFWTVRMKPGKPLAFGTIKGVNKTGVTRNIPHLGLPGNP
;
A
#
# COMPACT_ATOMS: atom_id res chain seq x y z
N TYR A 1 28.02 -11.05 24.74
CA TYR A 1 29.48 -10.90 24.65
C TYR A 1 29.98 -11.41 23.32
N ALA A 2 30.62 -10.54 22.53
CA ALA A 2 31.31 -10.91 21.30
C ALA A 2 32.66 -11.53 21.65
N VAL A 3 32.92 -12.72 21.14
CA VAL A 3 34.08 -13.57 21.49
C VAL A 3 34.61 -14.29 20.25
N GLN A 4 35.81 -14.85 20.36
CA GLN A 4 36.24 -15.94 19.47
C GLN A 4 35.72 -17.26 20.06
N ALA A 5 35.00 -18.07 19.28
CA ALA A 5 34.36 -19.30 19.74
C ALA A 5 35.34 -20.25 20.41
N ARG A 6 36.57 -20.33 19.89
CA ARG A 6 37.66 -21.17 20.45
C ARG A 6 38.00 -20.84 21.90
N ASP A 7 37.86 -19.58 22.32
CA ASP A 7 38.18 -19.15 23.69
C ASP A 7 37.11 -19.62 24.70
N THR A 8 36.00 -20.15 24.20
CA THR A 8 34.93 -20.76 25.00
C THR A 8 35.06 -22.29 25.09
N ASP A 9 36.13 -22.88 24.55
CA ASP A 9 36.30 -24.33 24.55
C ASP A 9 36.42 -24.91 25.98
N GLY A 10 35.50 -25.82 26.29
CA GLY A 10 35.37 -26.42 27.63
C GLY A 10 34.64 -25.55 28.64
N ALA A 11 34.10 -24.39 28.25
CA ALA A 11 33.27 -23.56 29.13
C ALA A 11 31.99 -24.29 29.54
N SER A 12 31.71 -24.27 30.85
CA SER A 12 30.50 -24.80 31.47
C SER A 12 30.15 -23.95 32.71
N ARG A 13 29.00 -24.21 33.33
CA ARG A 13 28.60 -23.51 34.56
C ARG A 13 29.55 -23.85 35.72
N GLU A 14 30.05 -25.08 35.75
CA GLU A 14 30.96 -25.61 36.77
C GLU A 14 32.42 -25.23 36.49
N SER A 15 32.78 -24.99 35.22
CA SER A 15 34.12 -24.56 34.80
C SER A 15 34.02 -23.42 33.77
N PRO A 16 33.77 -22.18 34.22
CA PRO A 16 33.71 -21.02 33.34
C PRO A 16 35.05 -20.72 32.65
N ARG A 17 34.98 -20.16 31.44
CA ARG A 17 36.15 -19.56 30.78
C ARG A 17 36.13 -18.05 31.00
N PHE A 18 37.21 -17.51 31.59
CA PHE A 18 37.30 -16.09 31.89
C PHE A 18 37.98 -15.34 30.74
N LEU A 19 37.33 -14.29 30.24
CA LEU A 19 37.82 -13.45 29.15
C LEU A 19 37.90 -11.99 29.61
N HIS A 20 38.94 -11.27 29.18
CA HIS A 20 39.11 -9.85 29.48
C HIS A 20 38.14 -9.01 28.66
N VAL A 21 37.34 -8.19 29.33
CA VAL A 21 36.39 -7.29 28.65
C VAL A 21 37.12 -6.02 28.25
N ILE A 22 37.41 -5.87 26.96
CA ILE A 22 38.25 -4.80 26.43
C ILE A 22 37.46 -3.58 25.93
N ASP A 23 36.16 -3.74 25.68
CA ASP A 23 35.27 -2.66 25.24
C ASP A 23 33.78 -2.99 25.48
N THR A 24 32.91 -2.00 25.30
CA THR A 24 31.45 -2.15 25.23
C THR A 24 30.89 -1.45 24.00
N VAL A 25 30.17 -2.19 23.16
CA VAL A 25 29.51 -1.66 21.96
C VAL A 25 27.98 -1.74 22.08
N ILE A 26 27.32 -0.65 21.72
CA ILE A 26 25.85 -0.49 21.79
C ILE A 26 25.27 -0.31 20.38
N ALA A 27 23.95 -0.42 20.25
CA ALA A 27 23.29 -0.18 18.96
C ALA A 27 23.58 1.24 18.47
N GLY A 28 24.01 1.36 17.21
CA GLY A 28 24.39 2.64 16.60
C GLY A 28 25.86 3.03 16.76
N SER A 29 26.70 2.24 17.45
CA SER A 29 28.15 2.45 17.50
C SER A 29 28.94 1.26 16.95
N ILE A 30 30.21 1.49 16.63
CA ILE A 30 31.16 0.46 16.19
C ILE A 30 32.33 0.51 17.17
N SER A 31 32.76 -0.65 17.67
CA SER A 31 33.98 -0.73 18.48
C SER A 31 35.22 -0.56 17.59
N GLU A 32 36.17 0.25 18.03
CA GLU A 32 37.49 0.36 17.42
C GLU A 32 38.45 -0.75 17.87
N GLN A 33 38.07 -1.48 18.93
CA GLN A 33 38.84 -2.62 19.43
C GLN A 33 38.51 -3.89 18.64
N GLU A 34 39.50 -4.76 18.52
CA GLU A 34 39.36 -6.07 17.89
C GLU A 34 39.40 -7.16 18.96
N VAL A 35 38.47 -8.12 18.87
CA VAL A 35 38.47 -9.29 19.75
C VAL A 35 39.65 -10.17 19.39
N LYS A 36 40.61 -10.23 20.32
CA LYS A 36 41.81 -11.07 20.30
C LYS A 36 41.60 -12.31 21.19
N PRO A 37 42.48 -13.33 21.11
CA PRO A 37 42.45 -14.45 22.04
C PRO A 37 42.33 -13.99 23.50
N ASP A 38 41.52 -14.68 24.28
CA ASP A 38 41.28 -14.46 25.71
C ASP A 38 40.62 -13.09 26.04
N THR A 39 40.02 -12.44 25.05
CA THR A 39 39.29 -11.18 25.20
C THR A 39 37.84 -11.29 24.75
N ALA A 40 37.01 -10.40 25.28
CA ALA A 40 35.61 -10.26 24.92
C ALA A 40 35.24 -8.79 24.79
N ILE A 41 34.26 -8.49 23.94
CA ILE A 41 33.61 -7.18 23.90
C ILE A 41 32.16 -7.35 24.35
N ARG A 42 31.72 -6.52 25.30
CA ARG A 42 30.32 -6.51 25.71
C ARG A 42 29.50 -5.89 24.59
N ILE A 43 28.59 -6.65 24.01
CA ILE A 43 27.83 -6.27 22.82
C ILE A 43 26.33 -6.28 23.16
N MET A 44 25.62 -5.22 22.79
CA MET A 44 24.16 -5.14 22.88
C MET A 44 23.49 -5.61 21.59
N THR A 45 22.25 -6.10 21.69
CA THR A 45 21.44 -6.49 20.54
C THR A 45 21.34 -5.35 19.51
N GLY A 46 21.59 -5.67 18.24
CA GLY A 46 21.54 -4.71 17.13
C GLY A 46 22.85 -3.94 16.89
N ALA A 47 23.87 -4.10 17.74
CA ALA A 47 25.20 -3.58 17.47
C ALA A 47 25.94 -4.43 16.42
N PRO A 48 26.76 -3.82 15.55
CA PRO A 48 27.66 -4.56 14.65
C PRO A 48 28.63 -5.45 15.44
N VAL A 49 28.85 -6.67 14.97
CA VAL A 49 29.84 -7.59 15.55
C VAL A 49 31.25 -7.00 15.35
N PRO A 50 32.04 -6.79 16.43
CA PRO A 50 33.40 -6.27 16.34
C PRO A 50 34.31 -7.17 15.50
N LYS A 51 35.39 -6.60 14.95
CA LYS A 51 36.42 -7.37 14.27
C LYS A 51 36.99 -8.44 15.20
N GLY A 52 37.41 -9.57 14.62
CA GLY A 52 38.01 -10.68 15.36
C GLY A 52 37.01 -11.57 16.13
N ALA A 53 35.76 -11.13 16.35
CA ALA A 53 34.72 -11.96 16.94
C ALA A 53 34.04 -12.83 15.86
N ASP A 54 33.77 -14.08 16.19
CA ASP A 54 33.05 -15.02 15.33
C ASP A 54 31.76 -15.55 15.98
N SER A 55 31.49 -15.18 17.24
CA SER A 55 30.33 -15.63 18.01
C SER A 55 29.88 -14.58 19.02
N VAL A 56 28.61 -14.63 19.40
CA VAL A 56 28.03 -13.84 20.49
C VAL A 56 27.39 -14.75 21.54
N VAL A 57 27.91 -14.74 22.76
CA VAL A 57 27.34 -15.42 23.93
C VAL A 57 26.31 -14.51 24.60
N GLN A 58 25.14 -15.03 24.94
CA GLN A 58 24.08 -14.27 25.61
C GLN A 58 24.51 -13.88 27.02
N PHE A 59 23.97 -12.78 27.56
CA PHE A 59 24.31 -12.30 28.90
C PHE A 59 23.97 -13.34 29.98
N GLU A 60 22.88 -14.07 29.77
CA GLU A 60 22.34 -15.14 30.60
C GLU A 60 23.28 -16.37 30.68
N ASP A 61 24.12 -16.54 29.66
CA ASP A 61 25.14 -17.58 29.57
C ASP A 61 26.53 -17.09 30.03
N THR A 62 26.54 -16.02 30.82
CA THR A 62 27.73 -15.48 31.50
C THR A 62 27.49 -15.32 32.99
N ASP A 63 28.56 -15.10 33.76
CA ASP A 63 28.47 -14.78 35.18
C ASP A 63 28.15 -13.30 35.48
N GLU A 64 27.83 -12.46 34.48
CA GLU A 64 27.62 -11.02 34.68
C GLU A 64 26.50 -10.72 35.70
N THR A 65 25.44 -11.53 35.72
CA THR A 65 24.33 -11.42 36.71
C THR A 65 24.78 -11.55 38.17
N GLN A 66 25.89 -12.24 38.41
CA GLN A 66 26.45 -12.48 39.74
C GLN A 66 27.49 -11.42 40.13
N ARG A 67 27.88 -10.54 39.18
CA ARG A 67 28.91 -9.51 39.38
C ARG A 67 28.29 -8.21 39.91
N LYS A 68 28.99 -7.56 40.85
CA LYS A 68 28.54 -6.31 41.49
C LYS A 68 28.80 -5.04 40.66
N LYS A 69 29.65 -5.10 39.62
CA LYS A 69 30.04 -3.96 38.78
C LYS A 69 29.82 -4.29 37.30
N SER A 70 29.22 -3.36 36.55
CA SER A 70 29.03 -3.46 35.09
C SER A 70 29.47 -2.15 34.41
N PRO A 71 30.17 -2.19 33.25
CA PRO A 71 30.70 -3.40 32.62
C PRO A 71 31.87 -3.99 33.45
N PRO A 72 31.95 -5.32 33.59
CA PRO A 72 33.05 -5.93 34.32
C PRO A 72 34.34 -5.86 33.49
N LYS A 73 35.52 -5.87 34.12
CA LYS A 73 36.82 -5.94 33.40
C LYS A 73 37.14 -7.34 32.86
N GLU A 74 36.44 -8.34 33.36
CA GLU A 74 36.59 -9.75 33.01
C GLU A 74 35.21 -10.40 33.12
N ILE A 75 34.92 -11.37 32.26
CA ILE A 75 33.64 -12.08 32.24
C ILE A 75 33.85 -13.59 32.20
N GLY A 76 33.10 -14.33 33.03
CA GLY A 76 33.04 -15.78 32.99
C GLY A 76 32.01 -16.24 31.96
N ILE A 77 32.46 -16.89 30.90
CA ILE A 77 31.62 -17.56 29.90
C ILE A 77 31.23 -18.94 30.43
N LEU A 78 29.92 -19.22 30.49
CA LEU A 78 29.37 -20.42 31.13
C LEU A 78 28.95 -21.51 30.14
N CYS A 79 29.08 -21.27 28.84
CA CYS A 79 28.76 -22.23 27.80
C CYS A 79 29.75 -22.16 26.64
N LYS A 80 29.98 -23.30 25.98
CA LYS A 80 30.74 -23.34 24.73
C LYS A 80 29.92 -22.73 23.58
N ALA A 81 30.47 -21.71 22.93
CA ALA A 81 29.95 -21.13 21.71
C ALA A 81 30.42 -21.88 20.47
N LYS A 82 29.61 -21.85 19.41
CA LYS A 82 29.99 -22.29 18.07
C LYS A 82 30.14 -21.07 17.16
N PRO A 83 31.06 -21.07 16.19
CA PRO A 83 31.14 -20.00 15.18
C PRO A 83 29.76 -19.69 14.58
N GLY A 84 29.43 -18.40 14.48
CA GLY A 84 28.15 -17.89 14.00
C GLY A 84 27.04 -17.83 15.05
N LEU A 85 27.26 -18.30 16.29
CA LEU A 85 26.23 -18.28 17.33
C LEU A 85 25.75 -16.84 17.60
N ASN A 86 24.44 -16.63 17.51
CA ASN A 86 23.76 -15.34 17.72
C ASN A 86 24.29 -14.18 16.84
N ILE A 87 24.87 -14.49 15.67
CA ILE A 87 25.25 -13.49 14.67
C ILE A 87 24.21 -13.48 13.55
N ARG A 88 23.69 -12.29 13.27
CA ARG A 88 22.85 -12.02 12.10
C ARG A 88 23.71 -11.50 10.95
N LEU A 89 23.72 -12.21 9.83
CA LEU A 89 24.59 -11.90 8.70
C LEU A 89 24.01 -10.76 7.85
N ALA A 90 24.92 -9.96 7.27
CA ALA A 90 24.53 -8.89 6.37
C ALA A 90 23.74 -9.44 5.16
N GLY A 91 22.50 -8.98 5.01
CA GLY A 91 21.62 -9.39 3.92
C GLY A 91 20.91 -10.73 4.11
N GLU A 92 20.92 -11.32 5.31
CA GLU A 92 20.20 -12.57 5.59
C GLU A 92 18.67 -12.45 5.40
N ASP A 93 18.09 -11.28 5.74
CA ASP A 93 16.68 -11.01 5.52
C ASP A 93 16.40 -10.61 4.06
N ILE A 94 17.14 -9.62 3.55
CA ILE A 94 17.01 -9.09 2.19
C ILE A 94 18.41 -8.80 1.64
N ALA A 95 18.85 -9.63 0.70
CA ALA A 95 20.11 -9.41 0.01
C ALA A 95 20.02 -8.24 -0.98
N LYS A 96 21.12 -7.49 -1.14
CA LYS A 96 21.22 -6.40 -2.12
C LYS A 96 20.92 -6.93 -3.53
N GLY A 97 20.04 -6.23 -4.25
CA GLY A 97 19.62 -6.60 -5.61
C GLY A 97 18.39 -7.51 -5.67
N SER A 98 17.89 -7.99 -4.53
CA SER A 98 16.68 -8.81 -4.49
C SER A 98 15.44 -8.02 -4.88
N LEU A 99 14.50 -8.69 -5.55
CA LEU A 99 13.18 -8.14 -5.83
C LEU A 99 12.33 -8.19 -4.55
N VAL A 100 12.06 -7.01 -3.97
CA VAL A 100 11.31 -6.91 -2.72
C VAL A 100 9.80 -6.86 -2.96
N LEU A 101 9.34 -6.01 -3.88
CA LEU A 101 7.92 -5.89 -4.26
C LEU A 101 7.78 -5.96 -5.78
N LYS A 102 6.77 -6.69 -6.24
CA LYS A 102 6.44 -6.81 -7.66
C LYS A 102 5.62 -5.60 -8.11
N LYS A 103 5.70 -5.25 -9.40
CA LYS A 103 4.78 -4.29 -10.01
C LYS A 103 3.34 -4.78 -9.83
N GLY A 104 2.46 -3.89 -9.39
CA GLY A 104 1.05 -4.21 -9.12
C GLY A 104 0.77 -4.69 -7.68
N SER A 105 1.79 -4.85 -6.84
CA SER A 105 1.58 -5.09 -5.41
C SER A 105 0.83 -3.93 -4.75
N VAL A 106 -0.20 -4.26 -3.98
CA VAL A 106 -0.91 -3.29 -3.13
C VAL A 106 -0.03 -2.96 -1.93
N ILE A 107 0.14 -1.68 -1.65
CA ILE A 107 0.91 -1.21 -0.50
C ILE A 107 0.02 -1.23 0.75
N ARG A 108 0.28 -2.19 1.65
CA ARG A 108 -0.38 -2.32 2.95
C ARG A 108 0.64 -1.97 4.05
N PRO A 109 0.28 -1.98 5.35
CA PRO A 109 1.22 -1.63 6.42
C PRO A 109 2.54 -2.43 6.39
N ALA A 110 2.50 -3.71 6.02
CA ALA A 110 3.69 -4.54 5.91
C ALA A 110 4.64 -4.05 4.80
N GLU A 111 4.12 -3.78 3.60
CA GLU A 111 4.92 -3.23 2.50
C GLU A 111 5.51 -1.86 2.85
N VAL A 112 4.76 -1.02 3.58
CA VAL A 112 5.28 0.27 4.09
C VAL A 112 6.47 0.05 5.01
N GLY A 113 6.37 -0.88 5.97
CA GLY A 113 7.46 -1.20 6.89
C GLY A 113 8.72 -1.70 6.18
N VAL A 114 8.55 -2.60 5.20
CA VAL A 114 9.66 -3.10 4.40
C VAL A 114 10.30 -1.97 3.57
N LEU A 115 9.51 -1.15 2.88
CA LEU A 115 10.02 -0.02 2.11
C LEU A 115 10.80 0.98 3.00
N ALA A 116 10.29 1.27 4.20
CA ALA A 116 10.94 2.14 5.16
C ALA A 116 12.27 1.54 5.66
N SER A 117 12.30 0.24 5.97
CA SER A 117 13.53 -0.47 6.38
C SER A 117 14.64 -0.42 5.32
N LEU A 118 14.25 -0.28 4.06
CA LEU A 118 15.15 -0.14 2.90
C LEU A 118 15.49 1.31 2.55
N GLY A 119 15.10 2.28 3.40
CA GLY A 119 15.36 3.69 3.19
C GLY A 119 14.59 4.32 2.02
N ARG A 120 13.46 3.72 1.60
CA ARG A 120 12.65 4.22 0.48
C ARG A 120 11.60 5.22 0.97
N SER A 121 11.94 6.50 0.92
CA SER A 121 11.03 7.61 1.31
C SER A 121 9.92 7.90 0.28
N LYS A 122 10.11 7.47 -0.97
CA LYS A 122 9.14 7.62 -2.07
C LYS A 122 9.12 6.36 -2.92
N VAL A 123 7.95 6.03 -3.46
CA VAL A 123 7.76 4.91 -4.40
C VAL A 123 6.91 5.33 -5.58
N MET A 124 7.14 4.69 -6.72
CA MET A 124 6.28 4.84 -7.89
C MET A 124 5.01 4.01 -7.69
N ALA A 125 3.85 4.65 -7.84
CA ALA A 125 2.55 4.02 -7.77
C ALA A 125 1.74 4.30 -9.04
N ILE A 126 0.81 3.39 -9.33
CA ILE A 126 -0.20 3.65 -10.36
C ILE A 126 -1.10 4.77 -9.83
N ARG A 127 -1.29 5.82 -10.63
CA ARG A 127 -2.19 6.93 -10.25
C ARG A 127 -3.61 6.41 -10.04
N ARG A 128 -4.35 7.07 -9.17
CA ARG A 128 -5.78 6.80 -9.01
C ARG A 128 -6.54 7.09 -10.32
N PRO A 129 -7.45 6.22 -10.78
CA PRO A 129 -8.27 6.48 -11.95
C PRO A 129 -9.30 7.58 -11.64
N VAL A 130 -9.55 8.46 -12.59
CA VAL A 130 -10.60 9.49 -12.48
C VAL A 130 -11.88 8.93 -13.10
N VAL A 131 -12.98 8.94 -12.35
CA VAL A 131 -14.27 8.41 -12.80
C VAL A 131 -15.27 9.56 -12.84
N ALA A 132 -15.70 9.93 -14.04
CA ALA A 132 -16.73 10.93 -14.23
C ALA A 132 -18.11 10.34 -13.93
N ILE A 133 -18.98 11.11 -13.27
CA ILE A 133 -20.31 10.68 -12.83
C ILE A 133 -21.32 11.72 -13.30
N LEU A 134 -22.28 11.29 -14.10
CA LEU A 134 -23.35 12.11 -14.64
C LEU A 134 -24.71 11.54 -14.25
N ALA A 135 -25.54 12.34 -13.61
CA ALA A 135 -26.94 11.99 -13.44
C ALA A 135 -27.76 12.50 -14.63
N THR A 136 -28.84 11.79 -14.99
CA THR A 136 -29.77 12.22 -16.03
C THR A 136 -31.19 12.08 -15.52
N GLY A 137 -32.02 13.09 -15.77
CA GLY A 137 -33.44 13.03 -15.46
C GLY A 137 -34.02 14.41 -15.16
N ASN A 138 -35.13 14.73 -15.78
CA ASN A 138 -35.85 15.98 -15.52
C ASN A 138 -36.45 16.05 -14.12
N GLU A 139 -36.63 14.93 -13.42
CA GLU A 139 -37.11 14.87 -12.04
C GLU A 139 -36.03 15.26 -11.02
N LEU A 140 -34.76 15.27 -11.39
CA LEU A 140 -33.66 15.45 -10.44
C LEU A 140 -33.45 16.93 -10.08
N VAL A 141 -33.12 17.17 -8.81
CA VAL A 141 -32.56 18.43 -8.30
C VAL A 141 -31.31 18.16 -7.46
N GLU A 142 -30.45 19.17 -7.35
CA GLU A 142 -29.27 19.11 -6.48
C GLU A 142 -29.68 19.15 -5.00
N ILE A 143 -28.87 18.55 -4.13
CA ILE A 143 -29.15 18.41 -2.68
C ILE A 143 -29.28 19.75 -1.93
N ASN A 144 -28.76 20.83 -2.50
CA ASN A 144 -28.80 22.17 -1.93
C ASN A 144 -29.95 23.03 -2.49
N GLN A 145 -30.80 22.46 -3.36
CA GLN A 145 -31.96 23.14 -3.93
C GLN A 145 -33.24 22.73 -3.20
N PRO A 146 -34.26 23.60 -3.14
CA PRO A 146 -35.56 23.23 -2.61
C PRO A 146 -36.22 22.17 -3.50
N LEU A 147 -36.87 21.18 -2.87
CA LEU A 147 -37.74 20.24 -3.59
C LEU A 147 -39.01 20.95 -4.03
N THR A 148 -39.26 20.94 -5.34
CA THR A 148 -40.55 21.35 -5.91
C THR A 148 -41.38 20.12 -6.25
N ALA A 149 -42.67 20.30 -6.49
CA ALA A 149 -43.57 19.21 -6.83
C ALA A 149 -43.07 18.41 -8.04
N GLY A 150 -43.02 17.07 -7.90
CA GLY A 150 -42.52 16.17 -8.94
C GLY A 150 -40.99 16.07 -9.05
N LYS A 151 -40.23 16.73 -8.18
CA LYS A 151 -38.77 16.59 -8.11
C LYS A 151 -38.33 15.62 -7.01
N ILE A 152 -37.17 15.01 -7.21
CA ILE A 152 -36.46 14.19 -6.23
C ILE A 152 -34.98 14.60 -6.19
N TYR A 153 -34.31 14.33 -5.07
CA TYR A 153 -32.88 14.61 -4.95
C TYR A 153 -32.04 13.61 -5.73
N ASN A 154 -30.96 14.09 -6.34
CA ASN A 154 -29.95 13.26 -6.99
C ASN A 154 -29.11 12.48 -5.97
N SER A 155 -29.62 11.35 -5.47
CA SER A 155 -28.93 10.50 -4.48
C SER A 155 -27.85 9.61 -5.09
N ASN A 156 -28.11 9.03 -6.27
CA ASN A 156 -27.22 8.03 -6.89
C ASN A 156 -25.83 8.58 -7.18
N THR A 157 -25.71 9.85 -7.61
CA THR A 157 -24.40 10.48 -7.81
C THR A 157 -23.51 10.39 -6.56
N TYR A 158 -24.07 10.64 -5.37
CA TYR A 158 -23.30 10.61 -4.13
C TYR A 158 -22.95 9.19 -3.69
N SER A 159 -23.88 8.23 -3.84
CA SER A 159 -23.60 6.80 -3.60
C SER A 159 -22.49 6.27 -4.50
N VAL A 160 -22.55 6.58 -5.81
CA VAL A 160 -21.52 6.18 -6.78
C VAL A 160 -20.19 6.86 -6.48
N ALA A 161 -20.20 8.17 -6.17
CA ALA A 161 -18.97 8.89 -5.82
C ALA A 161 -18.28 8.29 -4.59
N ALA A 162 -19.04 7.92 -3.56
CA ALA A 162 -18.53 7.25 -2.37
C ALA A 162 -17.94 5.86 -2.71
N LEU A 163 -18.58 5.08 -3.57
CA LEU A 163 -18.06 3.80 -4.04
C LEU A 163 -16.75 3.96 -4.84
N VAL A 164 -16.68 4.95 -5.74
CA VAL A 164 -15.45 5.27 -6.48
C VAL A 164 -14.30 5.59 -5.52
N GLN A 165 -14.54 6.43 -4.51
CA GLN A 165 -13.52 6.75 -3.50
C GLN A 165 -13.10 5.52 -2.69
N ARG A 166 -14.07 4.71 -2.24
CA ARG A 166 -13.84 3.48 -1.47
C ARG A 166 -12.93 2.49 -2.22
N TYR A 167 -13.09 2.39 -3.54
CA TYR A 167 -12.27 1.52 -4.38
C TYR A 167 -11.04 2.23 -5.00
N GLY A 168 -10.66 3.40 -4.47
CA GLY A 168 -9.39 4.06 -4.79
C GLY A 168 -9.42 4.96 -6.03
N GLY A 169 -10.57 5.14 -6.68
CA GLY A 169 -10.75 6.13 -7.75
C GLY A 169 -10.95 7.56 -7.23
N ILE A 170 -10.94 8.53 -8.15
CA ILE A 170 -11.25 9.94 -7.89
C ILE A 170 -12.57 10.26 -8.59
N PRO A 171 -13.67 10.54 -7.86
CA PRO A 171 -14.92 10.89 -8.50
C PRO A 171 -14.86 12.31 -9.08
N LYS A 172 -15.36 12.47 -10.30
CA LYS A 172 -15.57 13.75 -10.97
C LYS A 172 -17.07 13.92 -11.23
N ILE A 173 -17.76 14.69 -10.39
CA ILE A 173 -19.21 14.91 -10.52
C ILE A 173 -19.47 15.93 -11.62
N LEU A 174 -20.24 15.53 -12.64
CA LEU A 174 -20.61 16.38 -13.77
C LEU A 174 -21.96 17.08 -13.56
N GLY A 175 -22.67 16.73 -12.49
CA GLY A 175 -23.99 17.24 -12.14
C GLY A 175 -25.11 16.46 -12.82
N ILE A 176 -26.22 17.17 -13.08
CA ILE A 176 -27.42 16.63 -13.74
C ILE A 176 -27.45 17.11 -15.20
N ALA A 177 -27.63 16.18 -16.13
CA ALA A 177 -28.10 16.46 -17.49
C ALA A 177 -29.63 16.38 -17.53
N LEU A 178 -30.25 17.37 -18.18
CA LEU A 178 -31.67 17.32 -18.49
C LEU A 178 -31.91 16.33 -19.63
N ASP A 179 -33.15 15.90 -19.81
CA ASP A 179 -33.52 14.99 -20.91
C ASP A 179 -33.64 15.76 -22.24
N SER A 180 -32.53 16.39 -22.67
CA SER A 180 -32.32 16.89 -24.02
C SER A 180 -30.92 16.48 -24.53
N GLU A 181 -30.82 16.20 -25.84
CA GLU A 181 -29.58 15.74 -26.48
C GLU A 181 -28.45 16.75 -26.26
N ALA A 182 -28.73 18.04 -26.41
CA ALA A 182 -27.76 19.10 -26.20
C ALA A 182 -27.22 19.15 -24.76
N SER A 183 -28.09 18.96 -23.76
CA SER A 183 -27.68 18.93 -22.35
C SER A 183 -26.77 17.74 -22.07
N LEU A 184 -27.18 16.56 -22.56
CA LEU A 184 -26.44 15.32 -22.36
C LEU A 184 -25.06 15.38 -23.03
N ILE A 185 -24.97 15.76 -24.31
CA ILE A 185 -23.69 15.90 -25.03
C ILE A 185 -22.77 16.90 -24.32
N THR A 186 -23.30 18.05 -23.92
CA THR A 186 -22.51 19.09 -23.23
C THR A 186 -21.91 18.55 -21.94
N ARG A 187 -22.70 17.83 -21.13
CA ARG A 187 -22.24 17.24 -19.87
C ARG A 187 -21.27 16.08 -20.09
N LEU A 188 -21.55 15.19 -21.04
CA LEU A 188 -20.66 14.07 -21.40
C LEU A 188 -19.27 14.57 -21.79
N ARG A 189 -19.18 15.62 -22.61
CA ARG A 189 -17.91 16.20 -23.04
C ARG A 189 -17.09 16.79 -21.88
N GLN A 190 -17.74 17.29 -20.83
CA GLN A 190 -17.04 17.75 -19.61
C GLN A 190 -16.31 16.61 -18.87
N GLY A 191 -16.71 15.35 -19.09
CA GLY A 191 -16.08 14.16 -18.53
C GLY A 191 -15.08 13.45 -19.46
N SER A 192 -14.80 13.99 -20.65
CA SER A 192 -13.99 13.31 -21.68
C SER A 192 -12.54 13.05 -21.25
N ASP A 193 -12.00 13.83 -20.31
CA ASP A 193 -10.68 13.70 -19.71
C ASP A 193 -10.59 12.60 -18.63
N ALA A 194 -11.72 12.02 -18.21
CA ALA A 194 -11.78 10.95 -17.22
C ALA A 194 -11.28 9.61 -17.81
N ASP A 195 -11.01 8.65 -16.93
CA ASP A 195 -10.63 7.28 -17.31
C ASP A 195 -11.82 6.35 -17.51
N MET A 196 -12.97 6.72 -16.95
CA MET A 196 -14.24 6.02 -17.05
C MET A 196 -15.37 7.02 -16.84
N LEU A 197 -16.51 6.77 -17.47
CA LEU A 197 -17.75 7.51 -17.25
C LEU A 197 -18.82 6.58 -16.66
N ILE A 198 -19.53 7.08 -15.64
CA ILE A 198 -20.73 6.45 -15.10
C ILE A 198 -21.91 7.39 -15.32
N THR A 199 -22.97 6.91 -15.97
CA THR A 199 -24.25 7.62 -16.03
C THR A 199 -25.24 6.96 -15.08
N SER A 200 -26.10 7.74 -14.43
CA SER A 200 -27.16 7.24 -13.54
C SER A 200 -28.49 7.86 -13.92
N GLY A 201 -29.51 7.02 -14.12
CA GLY A 201 -30.80 7.45 -14.65
C GLY A 201 -30.88 7.28 -16.17
N GLY A 202 -32.10 7.35 -16.72
CA GLY A 202 -32.33 7.37 -18.17
C GLY A 202 -31.96 6.11 -18.98
N VAL A 203 -31.50 5.01 -18.34
CA VAL A 203 -31.16 3.75 -19.03
C VAL A 203 -32.36 2.79 -19.17
N SER A 204 -33.58 3.26 -18.85
CA SER A 204 -34.78 2.42 -18.87
C SER A 204 -35.22 2.09 -20.30
N ALA A 205 -35.77 0.89 -20.50
CA ALA A 205 -36.33 0.44 -21.76
C ALA A 205 -37.74 1.04 -21.99
N GLY A 206 -37.81 2.34 -22.28
CA GLY A 206 -39.05 3.05 -22.64
C GLY A 206 -38.89 3.91 -23.90
N ASP A 207 -40.00 4.43 -24.41
CA ASP A 207 -40.14 5.08 -25.72
C ASP A 207 -39.34 6.40 -25.93
N TYR A 208 -38.56 6.84 -24.93
CA TYR A 208 -37.77 8.07 -24.94
C TYR A 208 -36.27 7.76 -24.77
N ASP A 209 -35.71 7.03 -25.71
CA ASP A 209 -34.37 6.43 -25.61
C ASP A 209 -33.22 7.37 -26.02
N MET A 210 -33.38 8.67 -25.77
CA MET A 210 -32.43 9.71 -26.17
C MET A 210 -31.04 9.49 -25.54
N VAL A 211 -30.97 8.93 -24.33
CA VAL A 211 -29.69 8.56 -23.70
C VAL A 211 -28.97 7.49 -24.52
N LYS A 212 -29.69 6.52 -25.08
CA LYS A 212 -29.10 5.48 -25.93
C LYS A 212 -28.60 6.04 -27.25
N ASP A 213 -29.40 6.90 -27.88
CA ASP A 213 -29.02 7.54 -29.14
C ASP A 213 -27.76 8.40 -28.99
N VAL A 214 -27.69 9.20 -27.93
CA VAL A 214 -26.52 10.04 -27.65
C VAL A 214 -25.29 9.18 -27.33
N LEU A 215 -25.44 8.14 -26.51
CA LEU A 215 -24.34 7.23 -26.19
C LEU A 215 -23.86 6.45 -27.43
N ALA A 216 -24.75 6.07 -28.34
CA ALA A 216 -24.40 5.43 -29.61
C ALA A 216 -23.73 6.39 -30.61
N LYS A 217 -24.00 7.70 -30.53
CA LYS A 217 -23.28 8.73 -31.33
C LYS A 217 -21.88 9.03 -30.78
N GLU A 218 -21.74 9.01 -29.46
CA GLU A 218 -20.48 9.35 -28.77
C GLU A 218 -19.60 8.13 -28.49
N GLY A 219 -20.05 6.91 -28.81
CA GLY A 219 -19.37 5.67 -28.43
C GLY A 219 -19.95 4.38 -29.02
N GLU A 220 -19.49 3.26 -28.48
CA GLU A 220 -19.96 1.91 -28.82
C GLU A 220 -20.50 1.24 -27.55
N ILE A 221 -21.78 0.88 -27.54
CA ILE A 221 -22.42 0.21 -26.41
C ILE A 221 -22.51 -1.29 -26.67
N THR A 222 -21.90 -2.06 -25.77
CA THR A 222 -21.77 -3.52 -25.86
C THR A 222 -23.05 -4.23 -25.44
N PHE A 223 -23.68 -3.78 -24.35
CA PHE A 223 -24.95 -4.34 -23.89
C PHE A 223 -25.77 -3.33 -23.10
N TRP A 224 -27.08 -3.57 -23.01
CA TRP A 224 -28.08 -2.69 -22.37
C TRP A 224 -28.85 -3.34 -21.22
N THR A 225 -28.72 -4.65 -21.05
CA THR A 225 -29.44 -5.39 -20.02
C THR A 225 -28.58 -6.49 -19.45
N VAL A 226 -28.76 -6.74 -18.15
CA VAL A 226 -28.17 -7.88 -17.44
C VAL A 226 -29.31 -8.73 -16.89
N ARG A 227 -29.14 -10.06 -16.91
CA ARG A 227 -30.12 -11.01 -16.34
C ARG A 227 -30.05 -10.99 -14.81
N MET A 228 -30.54 -9.92 -14.20
CA MET A 228 -30.59 -9.73 -12.74
C MET A 228 -31.88 -9.03 -12.28
N LYS A 229 -32.19 -9.11 -10.98
CA LYS A 229 -33.29 -8.39 -10.33
C LYS A 229 -32.89 -8.02 -8.89
N PRO A 230 -33.04 -6.75 -8.45
CA PRO A 230 -33.39 -5.57 -9.25
C PRO A 230 -32.27 -5.17 -10.24
N GLY A 231 -32.51 -4.16 -11.09
CA GLY A 231 -31.47 -3.57 -11.95
C GLY A 231 -31.25 -4.19 -13.34
N LYS A 232 -32.28 -4.82 -13.92
CA LYS A 232 -32.22 -5.36 -15.31
C LYS A 232 -31.61 -4.38 -16.33
N PRO A 233 -32.02 -3.10 -16.42
CA PRO A 233 -31.40 -2.15 -17.35
C PRO A 233 -30.03 -1.71 -16.80
N LEU A 234 -28.98 -2.03 -17.56
CA LEU A 234 -27.61 -1.64 -17.26
C LEU A 234 -26.85 -1.60 -18.58
N ALA A 235 -26.28 -0.43 -18.88
CA ALA A 235 -25.50 -0.22 -20.10
C ALA A 235 -24.02 -0.39 -19.82
N PHE A 236 -23.29 -1.00 -20.73
CA PHE A 236 -21.83 -1.00 -20.72
C PHE A 236 -21.29 -0.89 -22.13
N GLY A 237 -20.22 -0.11 -22.28
CA GLY A 237 -19.55 0.07 -23.54
C GLY A 237 -18.34 0.98 -23.41
N THR A 238 -18.03 1.69 -24.49
CA THR A 238 -17.01 2.73 -24.51
C THR A 238 -17.54 4.00 -25.12
N ILE A 239 -17.03 5.15 -24.68
CA ILE A 239 -17.29 6.46 -25.28
C ILE A 239 -15.97 7.16 -25.62
N LYS A 240 -16.04 8.16 -26.50
CA LYS A 240 -14.90 9.00 -26.84
C LYS A 240 -14.46 9.84 -25.63
N GLY A 241 -13.22 9.66 -25.23
CA GLY A 241 -12.50 10.49 -24.29
C GLY A 241 -11.27 11.12 -24.93
N VAL A 242 -10.60 11.99 -24.18
CA VAL A 242 -9.38 12.68 -24.58
C VAL A 242 -8.36 12.50 -23.47
N ASN A 243 -7.15 12.07 -23.81
CA ASN A 243 -6.09 11.98 -22.81
C ASN A 243 -5.47 13.36 -22.53
N LYS A 244 -4.55 13.44 -21.56
CA LYS A 244 -3.88 14.71 -21.21
C LYS A 244 -3.09 15.35 -22.34
N THR A 245 -2.76 14.62 -23.40
CA THR A 245 -2.01 15.10 -24.57
C THR A 245 -2.93 15.47 -25.74
N GLY A 246 -4.25 15.50 -25.53
CA GLY A 246 -5.22 15.85 -26.57
C GLY A 246 -5.57 14.72 -27.54
N VAL A 247 -5.07 13.51 -27.32
CA VAL A 247 -5.33 12.36 -28.21
C VAL A 247 -6.65 11.71 -27.82
N THR A 248 -7.52 11.51 -28.81
CA THR A 248 -8.78 10.77 -28.63
C THR A 248 -8.51 9.32 -28.26
N ARG A 249 -9.26 8.81 -27.28
CA ARG A 249 -9.23 7.43 -26.81
C ARG A 249 -10.64 6.95 -26.51
N ASN A 250 -10.83 5.65 -26.43
CA ASN A 250 -12.06 5.08 -25.90
C ASN A 250 -11.91 4.91 -24.38
N ILE A 251 -12.90 5.39 -23.62
CA ILE A 251 -12.98 5.18 -22.17
C ILE A 251 -14.20 4.33 -21.85
N PRO A 252 -14.14 3.41 -20.86
CA PRO A 252 -15.29 2.63 -20.46
C PRO A 252 -16.45 3.52 -20.00
N HIS A 253 -17.66 3.13 -20.38
CA HIS A 253 -18.92 3.71 -19.92
C HIS A 253 -19.75 2.66 -19.20
N LEU A 254 -20.34 3.03 -18.07
CA LEU A 254 -21.30 2.23 -17.31
C LEU A 254 -22.57 3.06 -17.06
N GLY A 255 -23.70 2.62 -17.61
CA GLY A 255 -25.00 3.21 -17.37
C GLY A 255 -25.77 2.44 -16.31
N LEU A 256 -25.98 3.07 -15.16
CA LEU A 256 -26.71 2.52 -14.02
C LEU A 256 -28.21 2.87 -14.09
N PRO A 257 -29.08 1.99 -13.58
CA PRO A 257 -30.50 2.30 -13.45
C PRO A 257 -30.72 3.52 -12.53
N GLY A 258 -31.83 4.23 -12.75
CA GLY A 258 -32.20 5.39 -11.91
C GLY A 258 -32.70 5.01 -10.52
N ASN A 259 -33.24 3.80 -10.35
CA ASN A 259 -33.68 3.33 -9.04
C ASN A 259 -32.46 3.07 -8.12
N PRO A 260 -32.41 3.65 -6.91
CA PRO A 260 -31.35 3.42 -5.93
C PRO A 260 -31.19 1.95 -5.51
#